data_AF-A0A0D2URD2-F1
#
_entry.id   AF-A0A0D2URD2-F1
#
_cell.length_a   1.000
_cell.length_b   1.000
_cell.length_c   1.000
_cell.angle_alpha   90.00
_cell.angle_beta   90.00
_cell.angle_gamma   90.00
#
_symmetry.space_group_name_H-M   'P 1'
#
loop_
_entity.id
_entity.type
_entity.pdbx_description
1 polymer ?
#
loop_
_entity_poly.entity_id
_entity_poly.type
_entity_poly.pdbx_seq_one_letter_code
_entity_poly.pdbx_strand_id
1 'polypeptide(L)'
;MDIVYSHASNNVLDGLNMFDGTDGHYFHTGSRGHHSVWDSRLFNYGSWEVLRYLLSNARWWLEEYKFDGYRFDGVTSMMYIHHGLQ
;
A
#
# COMPACT_ATOMS: atom_id res chain seq x y z
N MET A 1 -3.52 -16.35 -1.27
CA MET A 1 -3.10 -15.49 -0.14
C MET A 1 -3.87 -14.18 -0.19
N ASP A 2 -4.34 -13.69 0.95
CA ASP A 2 -4.87 -12.33 1.03
C ASP A 2 -3.71 -11.35 0.96
N ILE A 3 -3.73 -10.44 -0.01
CA ILE A 3 -2.68 -9.45 -0.22
C ILE A 3 -3.25 -8.07 0.03
N VAL A 4 -2.65 -7.35 0.98
CA VAL A 4 -3.10 -6.04 1.44
C VAL A 4 -2.21 -4.98 0.83
N TYR A 5 -2.58 -4.53 -0.36
CA TYR A 5 -1.92 -3.43 -1.06
C TYR A 5 -2.71 -2.14 -1.04
N SER A 6 -3.88 -2.13 -0.40
CA SER A 6 -4.76 -0.97 -0.32
C SER A 6 -4.24 0.12 0.60
N HIS A 7 -3.52 -0.24 1.66
CA HIS A 7 -2.95 0.66 2.64
C HIS A 7 -1.80 0.00 3.42
N ALA A 8 -1.06 0.78 4.21
CA ALA A 8 -0.06 0.30 5.15
C ALA A 8 -0.18 1.02 6.50
N SER A 9 0.32 0.39 7.57
CA SER A 9 0.35 0.98 8.91
C SER A 9 1.06 2.35 8.93
N ASN A 10 0.63 3.22 9.85
CA ASN A 10 1.29 4.50 10.13
C ASN A 10 2.60 4.36 10.94
N ASN A 11 3.00 3.14 11.31
CA ASN A 11 4.22 2.89 12.06
C ASN A 11 5.47 3.41 11.33
N VAL A 12 6.27 4.19 12.05
CA VAL A 12 7.54 4.77 11.56
C VAL A 12 8.75 3.95 12.01
N LEU A 13 8.76 3.44 13.25
CA LEU A 13 9.95 2.79 13.84
C LEU A 13 10.21 1.40 13.26
N ASP A 14 9.14 0.67 12.94
CA ASP A 14 9.14 -0.71 12.46
C ASP A 14 8.24 -0.90 11.22
N GLY A 15 7.95 0.21 10.53
CA GLY A 15 7.07 0.23 9.36
C GLY A 15 7.65 1.02 8.19
N LEU A 16 6.85 1.17 7.14
CA LEU A 16 7.23 1.86 5.91
C LEU A 16 7.00 3.39 5.98
N ASN A 17 6.28 3.86 7.00
CA ASN A 17 5.96 5.28 7.10
C ASN A 17 7.23 6.08 7.37
N MET A 18 7.41 7.22 6.70
CA MET A 18 8.58 8.10 6.83
C MET A 18 9.92 7.39 6.58
N PHE A 19 9.94 6.38 5.69
CA PHE A 19 11.10 5.51 5.47
C PHE A 19 12.41 6.25 5.15
N ASP A 20 12.33 7.34 4.36
CA ASP A 20 13.47 8.20 4.02
C ASP A 20 13.45 9.54 4.78
N GLY A 21 12.63 9.64 5.84
CA GLY A 21 12.37 10.88 6.57
C GLY A 21 11.33 11.80 5.91
N THR A 22 10.75 11.43 4.76
CA THR A 22 9.67 12.18 4.09
C THR A 22 8.34 11.44 4.15
N ASP A 23 7.23 12.19 4.02
CA ASP A 23 5.90 11.60 3.97
C ASP A 23 5.54 11.04 2.57
N GLY A 24 6.41 11.17 1.58
CA GLY A 24 6.13 10.92 0.16
C GLY A 24 6.89 9.77 -0.50
N HIS A 25 7.72 9.02 0.23
CA HIS A 25 8.57 7.98 -0.35
C HIS A 25 7.76 6.83 -0.99
N TYR A 26 7.09 6.02 -0.17
CA TYR A 26 6.21 4.95 -0.65
C TYR A 26 4.74 5.40 -0.80
N PHE A 27 4.40 6.56 -0.24
CA PHE A 27 3.02 7.02 -0.07
C PHE A 27 2.79 8.35 -0.80
N HIS A 28 1.53 8.71 -1.01
CA HIS A 28 1.22 10.08 -1.40
C HIS A 28 1.54 11.05 -0.24
N THR A 29 1.88 12.30 -0.58
CA THR A 29 2.09 13.36 0.41
C THR A 29 0.78 13.98 0.86
N GLY A 30 0.78 14.57 2.06
CA GLY A 30 -0.38 15.27 2.62
C GLY A 30 -1.62 14.38 2.81
N SER A 31 -2.81 14.99 2.76
CA SER A 31 -4.08 14.30 3.02
C SER A 31 -4.40 13.17 2.05
N ARG A 32 -3.90 13.25 0.81
CA ARG A 32 -4.05 12.19 -0.20
C ARG A 32 -3.34 10.89 0.22
N GLY A 33 -2.32 10.98 1.05
CA GLY A 33 -1.54 9.85 1.55
C GLY A 33 -2.12 9.14 2.75
N HIS A 34 -3.33 9.50 3.19
CA HIS A 34 -3.88 9.05 4.45
C HIS A 34 -5.33 8.59 4.31
N HIS A 35 -5.62 7.41 4.83
CA HIS A 35 -6.97 6.86 4.90
C HIS A 35 -7.59 7.16 6.27
N SER A 36 -8.42 8.19 6.35
CA SER A 36 -8.90 8.75 7.62
C SER A 36 -9.66 7.75 8.51
N VAL A 37 -10.43 6.83 7.93
CA VAL A 37 -11.22 5.84 8.69
C VAL A 37 -10.35 4.70 9.23
N TRP A 38 -9.23 4.40 8.57
CA TRP A 38 -8.36 3.28 8.93
C TRP A 38 -7.11 3.73 9.68
N ASP A 39 -6.88 5.04 9.79
CA ASP A 39 -5.66 5.62 10.34
C ASP A 39 -4.41 4.96 9.74
N SER A 40 -4.30 5.00 8.41
CA SER A 40 -3.27 4.29 7.65
C SER A 40 -2.73 5.11 6.48
N ARG A 41 -1.58 4.71 5.92
CA ARG A 41 -0.96 5.35 4.76
C ARG A 41 -1.43 4.73 3.44
N LEU A 42 -1.56 5.56 2.40
CA LEU A 42 -1.97 5.18 1.05
C LEU A 42 -0.79 5.24 0.08
N PHE A 43 -0.49 4.11 -0.57
CA PHE A 43 0.63 3.99 -1.51
C PHE A 43 0.50 4.95 -2.68
N ASN A 44 1.63 5.49 -3.14
CA ASN A 44 1.67 6.26 -4.37
C ASN A 44 1.84 5.33 -5.57
N TYR A 45 0.74 4.77 -6.07
CA TYR A 45 0.75 3.84 -7.21
C TYR A 45 1.25 4.48 -8.53
N GLY A 46 1.41 5.81 -8.59
CA GLY A 46 2.02 6.50 -9.73
C GLY A 46 3.55 6.54 -9.70
N SER A 47 4.17 6.13 -8.58
CA SER A 47 5.63 6.07 -8.44
C SER A 47 6.19 4.74 -8.96
N TRP A 48 7.23 4.81 -9.79
CA TRP A 48 7.85 3.63 -10.38
C TRP A 48 8.44 2.67 -9.33
N GLU A 49 9.05 3.20 -8.29
CA GLU A 49 9.66 2.39 -7.24
C GLU A 49 8.62 1.78 -6.29
N VAL A 50 7.46 2.44 -6.12
CA VAL A 50 6.31 1.85 -5.42
C VAL A 50 5.72 0.69 -6.22
N LEU A 51 5.56 0.87 -7.54
CA LEU A 51 5.13 -0.22 -8.42
C LEU A 51 6.13 -1.39 -8.37
N ARG A 52 7.44 -1.10 -8.45
CA ARG A 52 8.48 -2.12 -8.32
C ARG A 52 8.37 -2.87 -7.01
N TYR A 53 8.20 -2.17 -5.89
CA TYR A 53 8.03 -2.77 -4.56
C TYR A 53 6.82 -3.71 -4.51
N LEU A 54 5.63 -3.24 -4.87
CA LEU A 54 4.38 -4.01 -4.78
C LEU A 54 4.35 -5.19 -5.77
N LEU A 55 4.81 -5.00 -7.01
CA LEU A 55 4.84 -6.07 -8.01
C LEU A 55 5.92 -7.11 -7.67
N SER A 56 7.08 -6.69 -7.17
CA SER A 56 8.12 -7.62 -6.72
C SER A 56 7.67 -8.40 -5.48
N ASN A 57 6.94 -7.78 -4.55
CA ASN A 57 6.34 -8.48 -3.43
C ASN A 57 5.31 -9.52 -3.89
N ALA A 58 4.48 -9.20 -4.89
CA ALA A 58 3.52 -10.16 -5.44
C ALA A 58 4.24 -11.31 -6.16
N ARG A 59 5.37 -11.07 -6.83
CA ARG A 59 6.19 -12.13 -7.40
C ARG A 59 6.88 -12.98 -6.34
N TRP A 60 7.41 -12.35 -5.30
CA TRP A 60 8.11 -13.01 -4.18
C TRP A 60 7.26 -14.10 -3.55
N TRP A 61 5.98 -13.83 -3.28
CA TRP A 61 5.07 -14.82 -2.70
C TRP A 61 4.77 -16.01 -3.63
N LEU A 62 4.74 -15.80 -4.95
CA LEU A 62 4.61 -16.90 -5.92
C LEU A 62 5.89 -17.75 -5.97
N GLU A 63 7.06 -17.10 -5.97
CA GLU A 63 8.33 -17.78 -6.22
C GLU A 63 8.90 -18.44 -4.96
N GLU A 64 8.92 -17.73 -3.83
CA GLU A 64 9.55 -18.24 -2.62
C GLU A 64 8.60 -19.17 -1.85
N TYR A 65 7.33 -18.78 -1.75
CA TYR A 65 6.33 -19.49 -0.93
C TYR A 65 5.35 -20.33 -1.73
N LYS A 66 5.42 -20.29 -3.06
CA LYS A 66 4.61 -21.13 -3.96
C LYS A 66 3.10 -20.98 -3.74
N PHE A 67 2.63 -19.76 -3.42
CA PHE A 67 1.20 -19.50 -3.39
C PHE A 67 0.59 -19.64 -4.80
N ASP A 68 -0.62 -20.21 -4.88
CA ASP A 68 -1.30 -20.44 -6.16
C ASP A 68 -2.15 -19.25 -6.65
N GLY A 69 -2.20 -18.17 -5.87
CA GLY A 69 -2.96 -16.97 -6.26
C GLY A 69 -3.23 -15.98 -5.12
N TYR A 70 -3.91 -14.90 -5.47
CA TYR A 70 -4.14 -13.75 -4.60
C TYR A 70 -5.61 -13.37 -4.50
N ARG A 71 -6.01 -12.92 -3.30
CA ARG A 71 -7.20 -12.11 -3.10
C ARG A 71 -6.73 -10.72 -2.69
N PHE A 72 -6.99 -9.72 -3.53
CA PHE A 72 -6.63 -8.33 -3.23
C PHE A 72 -7.67 -7.72 -2.29
N ASP A 73 -7.22 -7.30 -1.10
CA ASP A 73 -8.09 -6.69 -0.11
C ASP A 73 -8.18 -5.16 -0.29
N GLY A 74 -9.38 -4.61 -0.11
CA GLY A 74 -9.60 -3.16 -0.16
C GLY A 74 -9.55 -2.53 -1.56
N VAL A 75 -9.86 -3.28 -2.62
CA VAL A 75 -9.84 -2.79 -4.02
C VAL A 75 -10.71 -1.53 -4.22
N THR A 76 -11.88 -1.45 -3.57
CA THR A 76 -12.73 -0.24 -3.60
C THR A 76 -12.00 0.98 -3.06
N SER A 77 -11.21 0.83 -1.99
CA SER A 77 -10.41 1.92 -1.42
C SER A 77 -9.29 2.38 -2.35
N MET A 78 -8.75 1.47 -3.16
CA MET A 78 -7.72 1.77 -4.16
C MET A 78 -8.28 2.51 -5.39
N MET A 79 -9.49 2.14 -5.84
CA MET A 79 -10.09 2.68 -7.06
C MET A 79 -10.74 4.06 -6.89
N TYR A 80 -11.27 4.36 -5.69
CA TYR A 80 -12.03 5.57 -5.45
C TYR A 80 -11.34 6.47 -4.44
N ILE A 81 -11.23 7.77 -4.76
CA ILE A 81 -10.66 8.78 -3.85
C ILE A 81 -11.49 8.93 -2.56
N HIS A 82 -12.80 8.68 -2.62
CA HIS A 82 -13.67 8.65 -1.44
C HIS A 82 -13.65 7.29 -0.72
N HIS A 83 -12.83 6.34 -1.16
CA HIS A 83 -12.60 5.03 -0.55
C HIS A 83 -13.86 4.15 -0.33
N GLY A 84 -14.94 4.42 -1.07
CA GLY A 84 -16.24 3.75 -0.86
C GLY A 84 -17.03 4.26 0.35
N LEU A 85 -16.58 5.34 0.99
CA LEU A 85 -17.29 6.03 2.06
C LEU A 85 -18.19 7.10 1.41
N GLN A 86 -19.50 6.83 1.37
CA GLN A 86 -20.54 7.76 0.96
C GLN A 86 -21.73 7.64 1.92
#